data_AF-A0A9X3HKM3-F1
#
_entry.id   AF-A0A9X3HKM3-F1
#
_cell.length_a   1.000
_cell.length_b   1.000
_cell.length_c   1.000
_cell.angle_alpha   90.00
_cell.angle_beta   90.00
_cell.angle_gamma   90.00
#
_symmetry.space_group_name_H-M   'P 1'
#
loop_
_entity.id
_entity.type
_entity.pdbx_description
1 polymer ?
#
loop_
_entity_poly.entity_id
_entity_poly.type
_entity_poly.pdbx_seq_one_letter_code
_entity_poly.pdbx_strand_id
1 'polypeptide(L)'
;MALQNIEDISFDDELHVDGQEILWRAVLMNAIDEAVRGPSMSVDKTAKIRIYHIEQARIYLTRPNRDFETVCALAGLDPDAVRERVTKQIAEAPSPEELAVTKRRSNYRTPGVVSNLSAFEGTGAGSNSQETPNLTFSGNDA
;
A
#
# COMPACT_ATOMS: atom_id res chain seq x y z
N MET A 1 26.44 30.97 35.31
CA MET A 1 25.09 30.42 35.14
C MET A 1 24.40 31.22 34.06
N ALA A 2 24.36 30.67 32.84
CA ALA A 2 23.56 31.22 31.76
C ALA A 2 22.91 30.03 31.06
N LEU A 3 21.69 29.69 31.51
CA LEU A 3 20.76 28.89 30.73
C LEU A 3 19.90 29.91 29.99
N GLN A 4 20.17 30.11 28.71
CA GLN A 4 19.23 30.78 27.81
C GLN A 4 18.52 29.69 27.00
N ASN A 5 17.31 29.38 27.47
CA ASN A 5 16.08 29.14 26.74
C ASN A 5 16.22 28.56 25.32
N ILE A 6 16.03 27.24 25.24
CA ILE A 6 15.57 26.55 24.02
C ILE A 6 14.04 26.68 24.04
N GLU A 7 13.52 27.85 23.72
CA GLU A 7 12.11 28.04 23.37
C GLU A 7 12.04 28.39 21.88
N ASP A 8 11.09 27.75 21.20
CA ASP A 8 10.78 27.83 19.76
C ASP A 8 11.71 27.07 18.81
N ILE A 9 11.65 25.74 18.90
CA ILE A 9 11.54 24.95 17.66
C ILE A 9 10.07 25.05 17.24
N SER A 10 9.71 26.13 16.56
CA SER A 10 8.46 26.19 15.80
C SER A 10 8.57 25.14 14.69
N PHE A 11 8.05 23.95 14.95
CA PHE A 11 7.85 22.97 13.90
C PHE A 11 6.85 23.60 12.93
N ASP A 12 7.29 23.94 11.72
CA ASP A 12 6.45 24.51 10.66
C ASP A 12 5.28 23.54 10.39
N ASP A 13 4.15 23.78 11.04
CA ASP A 13 2.90 23.01 10.96
C ASP A 13 2.19 23.19 9.60
N GLU A 14 2.73 24.05 8.72
CA GLU A 14 2.19 24.38 7.40
C GLU A 14 2.32 23.26 6.34
N LEU A 15 2.93 22.13 6.67
CA LEU A 15 3.03 20.95 5.78
C LEU A 15 2.46 19.67 6.40
N HIS A 16 1.61 19.77 7.43
CA HIS A 16 0.96 18.60 8.03
C HIS A 16 -0.19 18.11 7.14
N VAL A 17 0.11 17.16 6.23
CA VAL A 17 -0.95 16.33 5.64
C VAL A 17 -1.38 15.33 6.72
N ASP A 18 -2.65 15.42 7.15
CA ASP A 18 -3.22 14.52 8.16
C ASP A 18 -3.00 13.05 7.72
N GLY A 19 -2.53 12.21 8.65
CA GLY A 19 -2.37 10.78 8.42
C GLY A 19 -3.66 10.12 7.92
N GLN A 20 -4.82 10.65 8.33
CA GLN A 20 -6.12 10.24 7.80
C GLN A 20 -6.27 10.55 6.31
N GLU A 21 -5.92 11.76 5.85
CA GLU A 21 -5.96 12.10 4.43
C GLU A 21 -5.03 11.20 3.60
N ILE A 22 -3.83 10.92 4.11
CA ILE A 22 -2.86 10.03 3.45
C ILE A 22 -3.48 8.63 3.27
N LEU A 23 -4.14 8.11 4.30
CA LEU A 23 -4.82 6.82 4.23
C LEU A 23 -5.90 6.82 3.14
N TRP A 24 -6.78 7.82 3.13
CA TRP A 24 -7.86 7.86 2.15
C TRP A 24 -7.37 8.10 0.71
N ARG A 25 -6.28 8.86 0.54
CA ARG A 25 -5.58 8.96 -0.75
C ARG A 25 -5.02 7.61 -1.19
N ALA A 26 -4.45 6.82 -0.28
CA ALA A 26 -3.97 5.48 -0.61
C ALA A 26 -5.12 4.53 -1.00
N VAL A 27 -6.27 4.60 -0.33
CA VAL A 27 -7.49 3.85 -0.69
C VAL A 27 -7.97 4.21 -2.09
N LEU A 28 -8.06 5.51 -2.42
CA LEU A 28 -8.43 5.97 -3.76
C LEU A 28 -7.44 5.50 -4.82
N MET A 29 -6.14 5.62 -4.54
CA MET A 29 -5.10 5.16 -5.46
C MET A 29 -5.24 3.66 -5.72
N ASN A 30 -5.55 2.84 -4.71
CA ASN A 30 -5.77 1.41 -4.91
C ASN A 30 -6.99 1.12 -5.82
N ALA A 31 -8.11 1.83 -5.61
CA ALA A 31 -9.29 1.67 -6.46
C ALA A 31 -9.01 2.07 -7.93
N ILE A 32 -8.32 3.19 -8.14
CA ILE A 32 -7.88 3.63 -9.47
C ILE A 32 -6.95 2.60 -10.09
N ASP A 33 -6.03 2.06 -9.30
CA ASP A 33 -5.06 1.07 -9.72
C ASP A 33 -5.71 -0.24 -10.21
N GLU A 34 -6.75 -0.69 -9.51
CA GLU A 34 -7.58 -1.83 -9.89
C GLU A 34 -8.38 -1.56 -11.18
N ALA A 35 -8.95 -0.36 -11.32
CA ALA A 35 -9.74 0.01 -12.51
C ALA A 35 -8.90 0.15 -13.79
N VAL A 36 -7.67 0.68 -13.67
CA VAL A 36 -6.81 1.03 -14.81
C VAL A 36 -5.89 -0.13 -15.20
N ARG A 37 -5.29 -0.84 -14.24
CA ARG A 37 -4.31 -1.91 -14.53
C ARG A 37 -4.65 -3.28 -13.93
N GLY A 38 -5.82 -3.41 -13.31
CA GLY A 38 -6.36 -4.67 -12.82
C GLY A 38 -5.86 -5.08 -11.43
N PRO A 39 -6.63 -5.92 -10.70
CA PRO A 39 -6.24 -6.40 -9.38
C PRO A 39 -5.04 -7.35 -9.45
N SER A 40 -4.30 -7.44 -8.33
CA SER A 40 -3.19 -8.39 -8.19
C SER A 40 -3.69 -9.83 -8.30
N MET A 41 -2.97 -10.67 -9.06
CA MET A 41 -3.26 -12.11 -9.16
C MET A 41 -3.10 -12.86 -7.82
N SER A 42 -2.40 -12.27 -6.85
CA SER A 42 -2.27 -12.86 -5.51
C SER A 42 -3.60 -12.85 -4.75
N VAL A 43 -4.49 -11.92 -5.09
CA VAL A 43 -5.81 -11.76 -4.48
C VAL A 43 -6.84 -12.57 -5.29
N ASP A 44 -6.82 -12.44 -6.62
CA ASP A 44 -7.83 -13.04 -7.51
C ASP A 44 -7.25 -14.12 -8.42
N LYS A 45 -7.65 -15.37 -8.15
CA LYS A 45 -7.08 -16.56 -8.82
C LYS A 45 -7.67 -16.86 -10.20
N THR A 46 -8.81 -16.27 -10.56
CA THR A 46 -9.53 -16.59 -11.80
C THR A 46 -9.84 -15.33 -12.61
N ALA A 47 -9.70 -15.40 -13.94
CA ALA A 47 -9.97 -14.29 -14.85
C ALA A 47 -11.38 -13.69 -14.65
N LYS A 48 -12.41 -14.52 -14.43
CA LYS A 48 -13.78 -14.07 -14.16
C LYS A 48 -13.88 -13.16 -12.92
N ILE A 49 -13.22 -13.54 -11.84
CA ILE A 49 -13.20 -12.76 -10.59
C ILE A 49 -12.48 -11.44 -10.84
N ARG A 50 -11.35 -11.47 -11.55
CA ARG A 50 -10.60 -10.26 -11.92
C ARG A 50 -11.43 -9.29 -12.76
N ILE A 51 -12.13 -9.78 -13.79
CA ILE A 51 -13.04 -8.97 -14.62
C ILE A 51 -14.07 -8.29 -13.73
N TYR A 52 -14.73 -9.06 -12.86
CA TYR A 52 -15.71 -8.54 -11.93
C TYR A 52 -15.14 -7.42 -11.05
N HIS A 53 -13.98 -7.60 -10.44
CA HIS A 53 -13.35 -6.56 -9.61
C HIS A 53 -12.96 -5.31 -10.42
N ILE A 54 -12.44 -5.47 -11.65
CA ILE A 54 -12.14 -4.34 -12.54
C ILE A 54 -13.42 -3.55 -12.85
N GLU A 55 -14.51 -4.25 -13.17
CA GLU A 55 -15.80 -3.62 -13.46
C GLU A 55 -16.36 -2.89 -12.23
N GLN A 56 -16.30 -3.51 -11.05
CA GLN A 56 -16.74 -2.87 -9.81
C GLN A 56 -15.91 -1.62 -9.50
N ALA A 57 -14.59 -1.67 -9.67
CA ALA A 57 -13.72 -0.51 -9.46
C ALA A 57 -14.04 0.62 -10.46
N ARG A 58 -14.24 0.29 -11.75
CA ARG A 58 -14.65 1.29 -12.76
C ARG A 58 -16.02 1.89 -12.42
N ILE A 59 -16.99 1.08 -12.01
CA ILE A 59 -18.33 1.55 -11.61
C ILE A 59 -18.23 2.48 -10.40
N TYR A 60 -17.47 2.10 -9.38
CA TYR A 60 -17.27 2.90 -8.17
C TYR A 60 -16.71 4.29 -8.48
N LEU A 61 -15.75 4.38 -9.41
CA LEU A 61 -15.09 5.63 -9.77
C LEU A 61 -15.88 6.49 -10.77
N THR A 62 -16.70 5.87 -11.64
CA THR A 62 -17.35 6.60 -12.75
C THR A 62 -18.82 6.90 -12.51
N ARG A 63 -19.54 6.12 -11.68
CA ARG A 63 -20.94 6.40 -11.32
C ARG A 63 -21.05 7.29 -10.07
N PRO A 64 -22.05 8.19 -9.99
CA PRO A 64 -22.33 8.96 -8.78
C PRO A 64 -22.54 8.01 -7.60
N ASN A 65 -21.77 8.20 -6.53
CA ASN A 65 -21.81 7.36 -5.34
C ASN A 65 -21.42 8.19 -4.11
N ARG A 66 -22.28 8.18 -3.10
CA ARG A 66 -22.06 8.85 -1.81
C ARG A 66 -20.78 8.38 -1.11
N ASP A 67 -20.44 7.09 -1.22
CA ASP A 67 -19.24 6.55 -0.59
C ASP A 67 -17.97 7.12 -1.25
N PHE A 68 -17.99 7.28 -2.57
CA PHE A 68 -16.90 7.90 -3.31
C PHE A 68 -16.75 9.38 -2.92
N GLU A 69 -17.85 10.13 -2.85
CA GLU A 69 -17.84 11.53 -2.39
C GLU A 69 -17.27 11.66 -0.98
N THR A 70 -17.66 10.75 -0.08
CA THR A 70 -17.15 10.71 1.30
C THR A 70 -15.64 10.44 1.32
N VAL A 71 -15.17 9.45 0.56
CA VAL A 71 -13.73 9.12 0.50
C VAL A 71 -12.93 10.28 -0.11
N CYS A 72 -13.44 10.96 -1.15
CA CYS A 72 -12.80 12.15 -1.71
C CYS A 72 -12.71 13.28 -0.70
N ALA A 73 -13.79 13.56 0.04
CA ALA A 73 -13.80 14.57 1.09
C ALA A 73 -12.78 14.25 2.20
N LEU A 74 -12.71 12.99 2.64
CA LEU A 74 -11.76 12.54 3.67
C LEU A 74 -10.30 12.52 3.18
N ALA A 75 -10.07 12.49 1.86
CA ALA A 75 -8.76 12.58 1.24
C ALA A 75 -8.32 14.04 0.95
N GLY A 76 -9.18 15.03 1.23
CA GLY A 76 -8.96 16.43 0.90
C GLY A 76 -9.01 16.71 -0.61
N LEU A 77 -9.81 15.95 -1.37
CA LEU A 77 -9.89 16.05 -2.83
C LEU A 77 -11.31 16.41 -3.30
N ASP A 78 -11.39 17.17 -4.38
CA ASP A 78 -12.66 17.45 -5.06
C ASP A 78 -13.14 16.20 -5.84
N PRO A 79 -14.31 15.64 -5.51
CA PRO A 79 -14.83 14.43 -6.17
C PRO A 79 -15.04 14.63 -7.68
N ASP A 80 -15.43 15.81 -8.13
CA ASP A 80 -15.70 16.06 -9.56
C ASP A 80 -14.40 16.10 -10.37
N ALA A 81 -13.38 16.81 -9.86
CA ALA A 81 -12.05 16.83 -10.47
C ALA A 81 -11.39 15.44 -10.51
N VAL A 82 -11.53 14.65 -9.44
CA VAL A 82 -11.03 13.26 -9.41
C VAL A 82 -11.76 12.42 -10.46
N ARG A 83 -13.09 12.49 -10.51
CA ARG A 83 -13.91 11.72 -11.47
C ARG A 83 -13.57 12.06 -12.91
N GLU A 84 -13.40 13.34 -13.24
CA GLU A 84 -13.01 13.77 -14.58
C GLU A 84 -11.66 13.14 -14.99
N ARG A 85 -10.65 13.24 -14.12
CA ARG A 85 -9.31 12.72 -14.39
C ARG A 85 -9.29 11.20 -14.50
N VAL A 86 -9.98 10.51 -13.61
CA VAL A 86 -10.05 9.04 -13.58
C VAL A 86 -10.82 8.50 -14.79
N THR A 87 -11.89 9.18 -15.22
CA THR A 87 -12.64 8.79 -16.42
C THR A 87 -11.77 8.84 -17.67
N LYS A 88 -10.91 9.86 -17.82
CA LYS A 88 -9.93 9.92 -18.91
C LYS A 88 -8.94 8.74 -18.87
N GLN A 89 -8.40 8.43 -17.69
CA GLN A 89 -7.49 7.29 -17.52
C GLN A 89 -8.15 5.94 -17.82
N ILE A 90 -9.41 5.75 -17.42
CA ILE A 90 -10.15 4.52 -17.70
C ILE A 90 -10.48 4.40 -19.19
N ALA A 91 -10.74 5.51 -19.89
CA ALA A 91 -10.97 5.51 -21.33
C ALA A 91 -9.71 5.14 -22.14
N GLU A 92 -8.53 5.50 -21.65
CA GLU A 92 -7.24 5.10 -22.23
C GLU A 92 -6.82 3.67 -21.83
N ALA A 93 -7.44 3.10 -20.79
CA ALA A 93 -7.09 1.78 -20.29
C ALA A 93 -7.64 0.65 -21.18
N PRO A 94 -6.95 -0.51 -21.25
CA PRO A 94 -7.45 -1.69 -21.97
C PRO A 94 -8.78 -2.19 -21.41
N SER A 95 -9.45 -3.07 -22.16
CA SER A 95 -10.71 -3.68 -21.71
C SER A 95 -10.51 -4.52 -20.44
N PRO A 96 -11.55 -4.73 -19.61
CA PRO A 96 -11.46 -5.58 -18.42
C PRO A 96 -10.99 -7.00 -18.72
N GLU A 97 -11.38 -7.54 -19.89
CA GLU A 97 -10.97 -8.87 -20.34
C GLU A 97 -9.46 -8.94 -20.61
N GLU A 98 -8.90 -7.96 -21.31
CA GLU A 98 -7.46 -7.88 -21.59
C GLU A 98 -6.64 -7.70 -20.30
N LEU A 99 -7.10 -6.83 -19.41
CA LEU A 99 -6.47 -6.63 -18.10
C LEU A 99 -6.50 -7.91 -17.25
N ALA A 100 -7.58 -8.69 -17.34
CA ALA A 100 -7.76 -9.96 -16.62
C ALA A 100 -6.91 -11.13 -17.16
N VAL A 101 -6.31 -10.98 -18.34
CA VAL A 101 -5.31 -11.94 -18.87
C VAL A 101 -3.89 -11.46 -18.58
N THR A 102 -3.67 -10.15 -18.57
CA THR A 102 -2.34 -9.57 -18.39
C THR A 102 -1.85 -9.78 -16.96
N LYS A 103 -0.66 -10.39 -16.80
CA LYS A 103 -0.02 -10.54 -15.49
C LYS A 103 0.64 -9.23 -15.07
N ARG A 104 0.22 -8.65 -13.95
CA ARG A 104 1.00 -7.61 -13.29
C ARG A 104 2.33 -8.21 -12.83
N ARG A 105 3.44 -7.73 -13.39
CA ARG A 105 4.74 -7.96 -12.76
C ARG A 105 4.72 -7.16 -11.47
N SER A 106 4.77 -7.88 -10.34
CA SER A 106 5.00 -7.28 -9.04
C SER A 106 6.26 -6.40 -9.12
N ASN A 107 6.07 -5.09 -8.94
CA ASN A 107 7.18 -4.14 -8.83
C ASN A 107 7.82 -4.18 -7.43
N TYR A 108 7.49 -5.16 -6.58
CA TYR A 108 8.20 -5.46 -5.33
C TYR A 108 9.62 -6.02 -5.57
N ARG A 109 10.23 -5.71 -6.72
CA ARG A 109 11.68 -5.78 -6.92
C ARG A 109 12.34 -4.43 -6.63
N THR A 110 11.76 -3.58 -5.77
CA THR A 110 12.60 -2.67 -4.99
C THR A 110 13.33 -3.56 -3.99
N PRO A 111 14.63 -3.79 -4.18
CA PRO A 111 15.37 -4.61 -3.26
C PRO A 111 15.27 -3.93 -1.88
N GLY A 112 14.87 -4.68 -0.83
CA GLY A 112 14.76 -4.11 0.53
C GLY A 112 16.13 -3.59 1.01
N VAL A 113 16.21 -2.94 2.18
CA VAL A 113 17.45 -2.36 2.77
C VAL A 113 18.69 -3.29 2.73
N VAL A 114 18.47 -4.61 2.62
CA VAL A 114 19.49 -5.68 2.58
C VAL A 114 20.03 -5.96 1.16
N SER A 115 19.59 -5.23 0.15
CA SER A 115 19.89 -5.54 -1.24
C SER A 115 21.28 -5.22 -1.75
N ASN A 116 22.00 -4.38 -1.01
CA ASN A 116 23.39 -4.07 -1.27
C ASN A 116 24.33 -5.09 -0.61
N LEU A 117 23.81 -6.10 0.09
CA LEU A 117 24.61 -7.20 0.61
C LEU A 117 24.72 -8.28 -0.46
N SER A 118 25.95 -8.72 -0.73
CA SER A 118 26.19 -9.83 -1.64
C SER A 118 25.50 -11.09 -1.10
N ALA A 119 24.88 -11.89 -1.97
CA ALA A 119 24.09 -13.07 -1.60
C ALA A 119 24.91 -14.21 -0.95
N PHE A 120 26.20 -13.99 -0.68
CA PHE A 120 27.13 -15.01 -0.22
C PHE A 120 28.06 -14.55 0.93
N GLU A 121 27.94 -13.33 1.42
CA GLU A 121 28.64 -12.92 2.65
C GLU A 121 27.64 -12.96 3.82
N GLY A 122 27.24 -14.18 4.16
CA GLY A 122 26.52 -14.42 5.41
C GLY A 122 27.43 -14.01 6.58
N THR A 123 26.91 -13.23 7.52
CA THR A 123 27.50 -13.11 8.85
C THR A 123 27.35 -14.49 9.50
N GLY A 124 28.36 -15.35 9.39
CA GLY A 124 28.31 -16.79 9.66
C GLY A 124 27.61 -17.19 10.97
N ALA A 125 26.29 -17.27 10.93
CA ALA A 125 25.41 -17.60 12.05
C ALA A 125 24.57 -18.85 11.75
N GLY A 126 24.97 -19.65 10.74
CA GLY A 126 24.18 -20.74 10.20
C GLY A 126 24.93 -22.05 9.95
N SER A 127 26.18 -22.19 10.42
CA SER A 127 26.94 -23.44 10.27
C SER A 127 27.31 -23.95 11.67
N ASN A 128 26.43 -24.80 12.22
CA ASN A 128 26.64 -25.63 13.41
C ASN A 128 27.18 -24.91 14.67
N SER A 129 26.28 -24.33 15.47
CA SER A 129 26.40 -24.24 16.95
C SER A 129 25.12 -23.64 17.53
N GLN A 130 24.01 -24.39 17.48
CA GLN A 130 23.01 -24.26 18.53
C GLN A 130 23.48 -25.17 19.65
N GLU A 131 24.36 -24.68 20.51
CA GLU A 131 24.46 -25.27 21.84
C GLU A 131 23.10 -25.04 22.49
N THR A 132 22.29 -26.09 22.62
CA THR A 132 21.12 -26.08 23.48
C THR A 132 21.62 -25.84 24.90
N PRO A 133 21.35 -24.67 25.53
CA PRO A 133 21.71 -24.51 26.93
C PRO A 133 20.91 -25.54 27.74
N ASN A 134 21.61 -26.27 28.60
CA ASN A 134 21.01 -27.27 29.48
C ASN A 134 20.22 -26.53 30.59
N LEU A 135 19.00 -26.10 30.24
CA LEU A 135 18.11 -25.36 31.12
C LEU A 135 17.29 -26.35 31.95
N THR A 136 17.70 -26.58 33.18
CA THR A 136 16.91 -27.31 34.18
C THR A 136 15.91 -26.34 34.82
N PHE A 137 14.63 -26.50 34.54
CA PHE A 137 13.58 -25.80 35.29
C PHE A 137 13.38 -26.54 36.62
N SER A 138 13.68 -25.90 37.75
CA SER A 138 13.31 -26.45 39.06
C SER A 138 11.79 -26.50 39.16
N GLY A 139 11.24 -27.70 39.38
CA GLY A 139 9.83 -27.89 39.63
C GLY A 139 9.35 -27.02 40.78
N ASN A 140 8.21 -26.37 40.57
CA ASN A 140 7.46 -25.75 41.65
C ASN A 140 6.70 -26.91 42.31
N ASP A 141 7.15 -27.33 43.49
CA ASP A 141 6.43 -28.31 44.30
C ASP A 141 4.99 -27.82 44.54
N ALA A 142 4.03 -28.70 44.27
CA ALA A 142 2.59 -28.45 44.39
C ALA A 142 2.12 -28.44 45.85
#